data_AF-A0A3M2FY29-F1
#
_entry.id   AF-A0A3M2FY29-F1
#
_cell.length_a   1.000
_cell.length_b   1.000
_cell.length_c   1.000
_cell.angle_alpha   90.00
_cell.angle_beta   90.00
_cell.angle_gamma   90.00
#
_symmetry.space_group_name_H-M   'P 1'
#
loop_
_entity.id
_entity.type
_entity.pdbx_description
1 polymer ?
#
loop_
_entity_poly.entity_id
_entity_poly.type
_entity_poly.pdbx_seq_one_letter_code
_entity_poly.pdbx_strand_id
1 'polypeptide(L)' 'PLAVRATKEMAWRGRRLPWSDAVRMGETMRRLVAASEDTAEGRAARAEGREPRWRAR' A
#
# COMPACT_ATOMS: atom_id res chain seq x y z
N PRO A 1 7.17 2.30 4.83
CA PRO A 1 6.36 1.32 4.06
C PRO A 1 5.51 1.97 2.95
N LEU A 2 5.49 1.36 1.76
CA LEU A 2 4.66 1.76 0.62
C LEU A 2 3.16 1.79 0.95
N ALA A 3 2.68 0.85 1.77
CA ALA A 3 1.27 0.79 2.15
C ALA A 3 0.75 2.10 2.78
N VAL A 4 1.52 2.72 3.69
CA VAL A 4 1.12 3.99 4.34
C VAL A 4 1.05 5.13 3.33
N ARG A 5 2.01 5.18 2.39
CA ARG A 5 2.04 6.20 1.33
C ARG A 5 0.85 6.04 0.39
N ALA A 6 0.58 4.82 -0.05
CA ALA A 6 -0.57 4.52 -0.90
C ALA A 6 -1.89 4.90 -0.22
N THR A 7 -2.07 4.54 1.06
CA THR A 7 -3.27 4.93 1.83
C THR A 7 -3.41 6.45 1.94
N LYS A 8 -2.30 7.19 2.14
CA LYS A 8 -2.34 8.67 2.17
C LYS A 8 -2.77 9.24 0.82
N GLU A 9 -2.22 8.75 -0.28
CA GLU A 9 -2.61 9.20 -1.62
C GLU A 9 -4.09 8.89 -1.91
N MET A 10 -4.57 7.71 -1.50
CA MET A 10 -5.98 7.35 -1.61
C MET A 10 -6.88 8.30 -0.82
N ALA A 11 -6.56 8.55 0.44
CA ALA A 11 -7.33 9.44 1.31
C ALA A 11 -7.33 10.89 0.80
N TRP A 12 -6.24 11.35 0.18
CA TRP A 12 -6.13 12.73 -0.29
C TRP A 12 -6.69 12.93 -1.69
N ARG A 13 -6.25 12.13 -2.68
CA ARG A 13 -6.69 12.27 -4.09
C ARG A 13 -8.08 11.72 -4.32
N GLY A 14 -8.46 10.62 -3.66
CA GLY A 14 -9.75 9.96 -3.85
C GLY A 14 -10.93 10.89 -3.56
N ARG A 15 -10.75 11.87 -2.66
CA ARG A 15 -11.76 12.89 -2.32
C ARG A 15 -12.16 13.80 -3.49
N ARG A 16 -11.32 13.87 -4.54
CA ARG A 16 -11.55 14.72 -5.71
C ARG A 16 -12.00 13.93 -6.94
N LEU A 17 -12.17 12.61 -6.81
CA LEU A 17 -12.58 11.73 -7.90
C LEU A 17 -14.06 11.35 -7.75
N PRO A 18 -14.78 11.11 -8.86
CA PRO A 18 -16.02 10.36 -8.82
C PRO A 18 -15.82 9.02 -8.12
N TRP A 19 -16.86 8.53 -7.44
CA TRP A 19 -16.78 7.30 -6.64
C TRP A 19 -16.15 6.11 -7.38
N SER A 20 -16.58 5.86 -8.62
CA SER A 20 -16.08 4.73 -9.41
C SER A 20 -14.60 4.86 -9.77
N ASP A 21 -14.12 6.09 -10.01
CA ASP A 21 -12.71 6.38 -10.26
C ASP A 21 -11.87 6.25 -9.00
N ALA A 22 -12.39 6.69 -7.84
CA ALA A 22 -11.73 6.51 -6.55
C ALA A 22 -11.54 5.02 -6.23
N VAL A 23 -12.57 4.20 -6.45
CA VAL A 23 -12.48 2.74 -6.27
C VAL A 23 -11.43 2.12 -7.20
N ARG A 24 -11.44 2.49 -8.49
CA ARG A 24 -10.44 2.01 -9.46
C ARG A 24 -9.02 2.40 -9.06
N MET A 25 -8.81 3.66 -8.65
CA MET A 25 -7.51 4.13 -8.18
C MET A 25 -7.02 3.30 -6.99
N GLY A 26 -7.92 3.02 -6.03
CA GLY A 26 -7.64 2.19 -4.86
C GLY A 26 -7.23 0.78 -5.24
N GLU A 27 -7.95 0.16 -6.17
CA GLU A 27 -7.66 -1.19 -6.63
C GLU A 27 -6.30 -1.26 -7.33
N THR A 28 -5.97 -0.29 -8.17
CA THR A 28 -4.65 -0.21 -8.82
C THR A 28 -3.53 -0.05 -7.79
N MET A 29 -3.66 0.89 -6.85
CA MET A 29 -2.66 1.10 -5.80
C MET A 29 -2.49 -0.12 -4.90
N ARG A 30 -3.59 -0.79 -4.53
CA ARG A 30 -3.58 -2.02 -3.73
C ARG A 30 -2.79 -3.12 -4.42
N ARG A 31 -2.98 -3.33 -5.72
CA ARG A 31 -2.25 -4.35 -6.50
C ARG A 31 -0.75 -4.06 -6.55
N LEU A 32 -0.37 -2.80 -6.78
CA LEU A 32 1.04 -2.40 -6.80
C LEU A 32 1.71 -2.61 -5.45
N VAL A 33 1.08 -2.16 -4.35
CA VAL A 33 1.63 -2.36 -3.00
C VAL A 33 1.71 -3.85 -2.66
N ALA A 34 0.71 -4.65 -3.03
CA ALA A 34 0.71 -6.09 -2.78
C ALA A 34 1.86 -6.84 -3.48
N ALA A 35 2.37 -6.31 -4.60
CA ALA A 35 3.49 -6.88 -5.35
C ALA A 35 4.88 -6.38 -4.89
N SER A 36 4.95 -5.46 -3.92
CA SER A 36 6.20 -4.82 -3.47
C SER A 36 7.05 -5.69 -2.54
N GLU A 37 8.37 -5.39 -2.47
CA GLU A 37 9.27 -5.99 -1.46
C GLU A 37 8.79 -5.67 -0.04
N ASP A 38 8.25 -4.47 0.18
CA ASP A 38 7.65 -4.11 1.47
C ASP A 38 6.51 -5.07 1.88
N THR A 39 5.70 -5.60 0.95
CA THR A 39 4.69 -6.61 1.32
C THR A 39 5.34 -7.94 1.73
N ALA A 40 6.37 -8.37 1.00
CA ALA A 40 7.10 -9.60 1.33
C ALA A 40 7.80 -9.49 2.70
N GLU A 41 8.51 -8.39 2.93
CA GLU A 41 9.20 -8.10 4.20
C GLU A 41 8.22 -8.01 5.38
N GLY A 42 7.06 -7.39 5.19
CA GLY A 42 6.04 -7.31 6.24
C GLY A 42 5.51 -8.69 6.65
N ARG A 43 5.37 -9.62 5.70
CA ARG A 43 4.99 -11.01 5.98
C ARG A 43 6.12 -11.77 6.69
N ALA A 44 7.35 -11.64 6.22
CA ALA A 44 8.52 -12.30 6.80
C ALA A 44 8.77 -11.82 8.24
N ALA A 45 8.83 -10.50 8.46
CA ALA A 45 9.04 -9.93 9.79
C ALA A 45 7.96 -10.35 10.81
N ARG A 46 6.70 -10.43 10.37
CA ARG A 46 5.60 -10.95 11.21
C ARG A 46 5.80 -12.42 11.56
N ALA A 47 6.18 -13.26 10.60
CA ALA A 47 6.43 -14.68 10.84
C ALA A 47 7.63 -14.91 11.76
N GLU A 48 8.66 -14.08 11.65
CA GLU A 48 9.89 -14.14 12.45
C GLU A 48 9.77 -13.43 13.82
N GLY A 49 8.67 -12.71 14.09
CA GLY A 49 8.47 -11.97 15.34
C GLY A 49 9.41 -10.78 15.52
N ARG A 50 9.98 -10.25 14.44
CA ARG A 50 10.90 -9.10 14.45
C ARG A 50 10.26 -7.86 13.86
N GLU A 51 10.90 -6.71 14.07
CA GLU A 51 10.50 -5.48 13.40
C GLU A 51 10.80 -5.54 11.88
N PRO A 52 9.90 -5.02 11.05
CA PRO A 52 10.07 -4.98 9.60
C PRO A 52 11.00 -3.84 9.15
N ARG A 53 11.80 -4.10 8.12
CA ARG A 53 12.74 -3.14 7.52
C ARG A 53 12.25 -2.66 6.15
N TRP A 54 11.47 -1.58 6.17
CA TRP A 54 10.88 -1.02 4.95
C TRP A 54 11.91 -0.35 4.04
N ARG A 55 11.81 -0.60 2.73
CA ARG A 55 12.68 -0.01 1.70
C ARG A 55 11.91 0.81 0.67
N ALA A 56 10.59 0.82 0.76
CA ALA A 56 9.70 1.58 -0.11
C ALA A 56 9.77 1.18 -1.60
N ARG A 57 9.89 -0.12 -1.85
CA ARG A 57 9.89 -0.77 -3.17
C ARG A 57 9.24 -2.14 -3.05
#